data_AF-A0A4R6Z824-F1
#
_entry.id   AF-A0A4R6Z824-F1
#
_cell.length_a   1.000
_cell.length_b   1.000
_cell.length_c   1.000
_cell.angle_alpha   90.00
_cell.angle_beta   90.00
_cell.angle_gamma   90.00
#
_symmetry.space_group_name_H-M   'P 1'
#
loop_
_entity.id
_entity.type
_entity.pdbx_description
1 polymer ?
#
loop_
_entity_poly.entity_id
_entity_poly.type
_entity_poly.pdbx_seq_one_letter_code
_entity_poly.pdbx_strand_id
1 'polypeptide(L)'
;MHPLFAYSRRLALLSLLLSGCGLAQAESVSGDCRYKEETSTIVDGLVFKQPNSFDKTKTDVVVALSTLALDKAALARISDGSMKESSLRRQLMGSREARLIKLTLEGTTVTALNYNGGGISYSTSGTGVGTLTPKASDASHVEASFVLEGDADELRCQLSFNLAYASTASLAAGGKAAGSAAAPAAGGKPLPPGGGEAGKVFQANLAAMQKGDIDAMLATVSKAQADKMRAQKNDPKFPMMLQMMKSFAPKSATVTGGQDFGDHAELTLDAVGQSGEKSSGTCKLVKEDGKWKVEKTSMKSGD
;
A
#
# COMPACT_ATOMS: atom_id res chain seq x y z
N MET A 1 -5.95 72.00 -55.74
CA MET A 1 -5.10 71.63 -54.59
C MET A 1 -5.87 70.57 -53.80
N HIS A 2 -5.66 69.28 -54.10
CA HIS A 2 -4.88 68.30 -53.29
C HIS A 2 -5.39 68.12 -51.84
N PRO A 3 -5.44 66.89 -51.28
CA PRO A 3 -5.88 65.62 -51.88
C PRO A 3 -6.74 64.74 -50.94
N LEU A 4 -7.15 63.60 -51.51
CA LEU A 4 -7.90 62.45 -50.98
C LEU A 4 -7.22 61.74 -49.80
N PHE A 5 -8.02 61.19 -48.88
CA PHE A 5 -7.59 60.07 -48.00
C PHE A 5 -8.65 58.96 -47.97
N ALA A 6 -8.30 57.83 -48.58
CA ALA A 6 -9.05 56.59 -48.55
C ALA A 6 -8.58 55.72 -47.37
N TYR A 7 -9.48 55.38 -46.45
CA TYR A 7 -9.22 54.44 -45.36
C TYR A 7 -9.64 53.01 -45.78
N SER A 8 -8.65 52.19 -46.13
CA SER A 8 -8.82 50.75 -46.34
C SER A 8 -8.90 50.04 -44.98
N ARG A 9 -10.10 49.58 -44.60
CA ARG A 9 -10.29 48.66 -43.47
C ARG A 9 -10.00 47.24 -43.94
N ARG A 10 -8.80 46.73 -43.64
CA ARG A 10 -8.49 45.30 -43.74
C ARG A 10 -9.15 44.59 -42.55
N LEU A 11 -10.21 43.81 -42.82
CA LEU A 11 -10.70 42.79 -41.88
C LEU A 11 -9.65 41.68 -41.82
N ALA A 12 -8.93 41.57 -40.70
CA ALA A 12 -8.16 40.38 -40.38
C ALA A 12 -9.11 39.34 -39.76
N LEU A 13 -9.42 38.27 -40.51
CA LEU A 13 -10.04 37.08 -39.95
C LEU A 13 -8.99 36.38 -39.06
N LEU A 14 -9.19 36.48 -37.75
CA LEU A 14 -8.43 35.71 -36.77
C LEU A 14 -9.07 34.33 -36.64
N SER A 15 -8.56 33.35 -37.39
CA SER A 15 -8.95 31.95 -37.22
C SER A 15 -8.33 31.40 -35.94
N LEU A 16 -9.12 31.35 -34.86
CA LEU A 16 -8.74 30.70 -33.61
C LEU A 16 -8.75 29.18 -33.81
N LEU A 17 -7.58 28.57 -34.00
CA LEU A 17 -7.39 27.13 -33.90
C LEU A 17 -7.58 26.72 -32.43
N LEU A 18 -8.77 26.24 -32.07
CA LEU A 18 -8.96 25.46 -30.84
C LEU A 18 -8.29 24.10 -31.04
N SER A 19 -6.99 24.04 -30.76
CA SER A 19 -6.31 22.77 -30.51
C SER A 19 -7.00 22.09 -29.33
N GLY A 20 -7.64 20.96 -29.60
CA GLY A 20 -8.34 20.15 -28.61
C GLY A 20 -7.38 19.66 -27.52
N CYS A 21 -7.27 20.42 -26.43
CA CYS A 21 -6.87 19.86 -25.15
C CYS A 21 -7.96 18.86 -24.75
N GLY A 22 -7.70 17.57 -24.94
CA GLY A 22 -8.50 16.53 -24.32
C GLY A 22 -8.57 16.81 -22.83
N LEU A 23 -9.76 17.13 -22.34
CA LEU A 23 -10.02 17.28 -20.92
C LEU A 23 -9.73 15.92 -20.29
N ALA A 24 -8.66 15.82 -19.52
CA ALA A 24 -8.42 14.67 -18.68
C ALA A 24 -9.66 14.49 -17.79
N GLN A 25 -10.30 13.32 -17.87
CA GLN A 25 -11.43 13.03 -16.99
C GLN A 25 -10.95 13.13 -15.55
N ALA A 26 -11.70 13.88 -14.73
CA ALA A 26 -11.39 14.01 -13.32
C ALA A 26 -11.61 12.64 -12.64
N GLU A 27 -10.58 12.17 -11.92
CA GLU A 27 -10.74 11.02 -11.05
C GLU A 27 -11.82 11.31 -9.99
N SER A 28 -12.61 10.30 -9.64
CA SER A 28 -13.60 10.41 -8.58
C SER A 28 -13.74 9.09 -7.83
N VAL A 29 -14.00 9.19 -6.54
CA VAL A 29 -14.33 8.08 -5.65
C VAL A 29 -15.44 8.54 -4.73
N SER A 30 -16.43 7.68 -4.51
CA SER A 30 -17.52 7.93 -3.58
C SER A 30 -18.10 6.61 -3.07
N GLY A 31 -18.82 6.70 -1.96
CA GLY A 31 -19.50 5.57 -1.34
C GLY A 31 -18.97 5.21 0.03
N ASP A 32 -19.56 4.19 0.62
CA ASP A 32 -19.23 3.72 1.95
C ASP A 32 -19.20 2.20 2.05
N CYS A 33 -18.42 1.73 3.02
CA CYS A 33 -18.53 0.36 3.51
C CYS A 33 -18.99 0.38 4.96
N ARG A 34 -19.83 -0.58 5.31
CA ARG A 34 -20.37 -0.75 6.66
C ARG A 34 -20.02 -2.11 7.20
N TYR A 35 -19.67 -2.15 8.47
CA TYR A 35 -19.50 -3.39 9.22
C TYR A 35 -20.12 -3.17 10.60
N LYS A 36 -21.15 -3.94 10.93
CA LYS A 36 -21.99 -3.68 12.11
C LYS A 36 -22.53 -2.24 12.07
N GLU A 37 -22.35 -1.50 13.16
CA GLU A 37 -22.78 -0.10 13.30
C GLU A 37 -21.75 0.91 12.75
N GLU A 38 -20.56 0.47 12.35
CA GLU A 38 -19.51 1.35 11.85
C GLU A 38 -19.66 1.59 10.34
N THR A 39 -19.64 2.87 9.94
CA THR A 39 -19.64 3.29 8.53
C THR A 39 -18.31 3.94 8.19
N SER A 40 -17.72 3.53 7.07
CA SER A 40 -16.43 4.00 6.55
C SER A 40 -16.64 4.65 5.20
N THR A 41 -16.55 5.98 5.13
CA THR A 41 -16.65 6.74 3.87
C THR A 41 -15.35 6.67 3.09
N ILE A 42 -15.44 6.24 1.85
CA ILE A 42 -14.28 6.13 0.96
C ILE A 42 -14.09 7.46 0.23
N VAL A 43 -12.89 8.00 0.31
CA VAL A 43 -12.57 9.36 -0.17
C VAL A 43 -11.52 9.39 -1.27
N ASP A 44 -10.74 8.31 -1.42
CA ASP A 44 -9.71 8.24 -2.43
C ASP A 44 -9.43 6.80 -2.90
N GLY A 45 -8.69 6.67 -3.99
CA GLY A 45 -8.31 5.39 -4.55
C GLY A 45 -7.30 5.48 -5.68
N LEU A 46 -6.80 4.32 -6.10
CA LEU A 46 -5.98 4.18 -7.31
C LEU A 46 -6.20 2.82 -7.97
N VAL A 47 -5.82 2.74 -9.24
CA VAL A 47 -5.77 1.46 -9.97
C VAL A 47 -4.33 1.11 -10.29
N PHE A 48 -3.97 -0.16 -10.15
CA PHE A 48 -2.68 -0.66 -10.57
C PHE A 48 -2.74 -2.09 -11.05
N LYS A 49 -1.69 -2.50 -11.76
CA LYS A 49 -1.51 -3.87 -12.24
C LYS A 49 -0.52 -4.60 -11.34
N GLN A 50 -0.75 -5.89 -11.09
CA GLN A 50 0.21 -6.75 -10.40
C GLN A 50 0.20 -8.16 -10.99
N PRO A 51 1.29 -8.94 -10.85
CA PRO A 51 1.28 -10.35 -11.24
C PRO A 51 0.18 -11.12 -10.51
N ASN A 52 -0.53 -11.99 -11.22
CA ASN A 52 -1.54 -12.84 -10.60
C ASN A 52 -0.88 -13.81 -9.62
N SER A 53 -1.56 -14.08 -8.50
CA SER A 53 -1.02 -14.87 -7.39
C SER A 53 -0.89 -16.36 -7.70
N PHE A 54 -1.67 -16.88 -8.64
CA PHE A 54 -1.70 -18.29 -9.04
C PHE A 54 -0.99 -18.55 -10.37
N ASP A 55 -1.01 -17.59 -11.28
CA ASP A 55 -0.36 -17.65 -12.58
C ASP A 55 0.40 -16.35 -12.85
N LYS A 56 1.70 -16.33 -12.54
CA LYS A 56 2.54 -15.12 -12.67
C LYS A 56 2.68 -14.62 -14.12
N THR A 57 2.27 -15.41 -15.12
CA THR A 57 2.23 -14.96 -16.52
C THR A 57 1.03 -14.06 -16.81
N LYS A 58 0.01 -14.11 -15.94
CA LYS A 58 -1.15 -13.23 -15.97
C LYS A 58 -0.95 -12.03 -15.07
N THR A 59 -1.72 -11.00 -15.34
CA THR A 59 -1.71 -9.74 -14.58
C THR A 59 -3.13 -9.45 -14.11
N ASP A 60 -3.25 -9.19 -12.82
CA ASP A 60 -4.50 -8.73 -12.21
C ASP A 60 -4.56 -7.20 -12.26
N VAL A 61 -5.77 -6.68 -12.47
CA VAL A 61 -6.07 -5.27 -12.23
C VAL A 61 -6.56 -5.15 -10.79
N VAL A 62 -5.94 -4.28 -10.01
CA VAL A 62 -6.30 -4.03 -8.61
C VAL A 62 -6.84 -2.62 -8.50
N VAL A 63 -8.07 -2.51 -8.01
CA VAL A 63 -8.67 -1.24 -7.57
C VAL A 63 -8.48 -1.18 -6.06
N ALA A 64 -7.79 -0.15 -5.59
CA ALA A 64 -7.60 0.09 -4.17
C ALA A 64 -8.27 1.39 -3.75
N LEU A 65 -9.07 1.31 -2.69
CA LEU A 65 -9.96 2.37 -2.23
C LEU A 65 -9.74 2.61 -0.73
N SER A 66 -9.71 3.86 -0.30
CA SER A 66 -9.38 4.21 1.09
C SER A 66 -10.24 5.31 1.68
N THR A 67 -10.36 5.27 3.01
CA THR A 67 -10.94 6.35 3.84
C THR A 67 -9.98 7.53 4.03
N LEU A 68 -8.71 7.42 3.59
CA LEU A 68 -7.72 8.49 3.64
C LEU A 68 -7.23 8.84 2.24
N ALA A 69 -6.78 10.09 2.08
CA ALA A 69 -6.10 10.53 0.88
C ALA A 69 -4.78 9.77 0.69
N LEU A 70 -4.48 9.39 -0.55
CA LEU A 70 -3.32 8.60 -0.91
C LEU A 70 -2.24 9.49 -1.55
N ASP A 71 -0.97 9.25 -1.23
CA ASP A 71 0.13 9.84 -1.99
C ASP A 71 0.31 9.05 -3.29
N LYS A 72 -0.56 9.34 -4.25
CA LYS A 72 -0.56 8.73 -5.59
C LYS A 72 0.72 9.03 -6.36
N ALA A 73 1.38 10.15 -6.08
CA ALA A 73 2.64 10.51 -6.72
C ALA A 73 3.78 9.60 -6.26
N ALA A 74 3.87 9.29 -4.97
CA ALA A 74 4.81 8.29 -4.47
C ALA A 74 4.51 6.91 -5.05
N LEU A 75 3.23 6.50 -5.11
CA LEU A 75 2.84 5.20 -5.64
C LEU A 75 3.11 5.08 -7.14
N ALA A 76 2.83 6.12 -7.92
CA ALA A 76 3.07 6.14 -9.38
C ALA A 76 4.54 5.95 -9.78
N ARG A 77 5.50 6.27 -8.89
CA ARG A 77 6.94 6.04 -9.11
C ARG A 77 7.36 4.57 -8.95
N ILE A 78 6.46 3.72 -8.46
CA ILE A 78 6.72 2.29 -8.23
C ILE A 78 6.20 1.51 -9.44
N SER A 79 7.11 0.88 -10.17
CA SER A 79 6.80 0.08 -11.35
C SER A 79 6.25 -1.30 -11.00
N ASP A 80 6.77 -1.92 -9.95
CA ASP A 80 6.32 -3.24 -9.47
C ASP A 80 5.00 -3.13 -8.69
N GLY A 81 3.97 -3.84 -9.15
CA GLY A 81 2.63 -3.85 -8.53
C GLY A 81 2.62 -4.38 -7.10
N SER A 82 3.42 -5.40 -6.79
CA SER A 82 3.51 -5.98 -5.44
C SER A 82 4.19 -5.02 -4.45
N MET A 83 5.18 -4.26 -4.93
CA MET A 83 5.81 -3.19 -4.17
C MET A 83 4.87 -2.00 -4.00
N LYS A 84 4.03 -1.71 -4.99
CA LYS A 84 3.00 -0.67 -4.91
C LYS A 84 1.95 -1.02 -3.88
N GLU A 85 1.46 -2.26 -3.83
CA GLU A 85 0.57 -2.73 -2.77
C GLU A 85 1.20 -2.54 -1.39
N SER A 86 2.44 -2.99 -1.21
CA SER A 86 3.13 -2.86 0.07
C SER A 86 3.26 -1.39 0.49
N SER A 87 3.53 -0.50 -0.47
CA SER A 87 3.65 0.94 -0.24
C SER A 87 2.32 1.61 0.07
N LEU A 88 1.25 1.18 -0.57
CA LEU A 88 -0.10 1.63 -0.27
C LEU A 88 -0.49 1.25 1.17
N ARG A 89 -0.25 0.00 1.57
CA ARG A 89 -0.50 -0.43 2.94
C ARG A 89 0.28 0.43 3.93
N ARG A 90 1.54 0.75 3.64
CA ARG A 90 2.35 1.63 4.49
C ARG A 90 1.78 3.03 4.68
N GLN A 91 1.23 3.66 3.63
CA GLN A 91 0.60 4.99 3.76
C GLN A 91 -0.57 4.99 4.74
N LEU A 92 -1.23 3.84 4.89
CA LEU A 92 -2.40 3.66 5.75
C LEU A 92 -2.03 3.10 7.13
N MET A 93 -0.82 2.56 7.27
CA MET A 93 -0.32 2.03 8.54
C MET A 93 -0.06 3.17 9.53
N GLY A 94 -0.50 2.99 10.78
CA GLY A 94 -0.37 3.99 11.85
C GLY A 94 -1.65 4.79 12.11
N SER A 95 -2.58 4.86 11.15
CA SER A 95 -3.90 5.42 11.39
C SER A 95 -4.89 4.35 11.85
N ARG A 96 -5.54 4.60 13.00
CA ARG A 96 -6.67 3.78 13.47
C ARG A 96 -7.93 3.97 12.65
N GLU A 97 -8.01 5.04 11.86
CA GLU A 97 -9.16 5.42 11.04
C GLU A 97 -9.02 4.95 9.59
N ALA A 98 -7.80 4.58 9.17
CA ALA A 98 -7.58 4.06 7.83
C ALA A 98 -8.36 2.76 7.61
N ARG A 99 -9.12 2.73 6.53
CA ARG A 99 -9.64 1.51 5.92
C ARG A 99 -9.12 1.41 4.50
N LEU A 100 -8.87 0.18 4.08
CA LEU A 100 -8.44 -0.16 2.74
C LEU A 100 -9.34 -1.26 2.20
N ILE A 101 -10.00 -0.99 1.07
CA ILE A 101 -10.66 -2.00 0.26
C ILE A 101 -9.80 -2.24 -0.98
N LYS A 102 -9.53 -3.51 -1.29
CA LYS A 102 -8.92 -3.93 -2.54
C LYS A 102 -9.87 -4.85 -3.28
N LEU A 103 -10.17 -4.49 -4.52
CA LEU A 103 -10.88 -5.34 -5.47
C LEU A 103 -9.87 -5.84 -6.50
N THR A 104 -9.73 -7.15 -6.63
CA THR A 104 -8.98 -7.77 -7.72
C THR A 104 -9.95 -8.07 -8.85
N LEU A 105 -9.67 -7.55 -10.04
CA LEU A 105 -10.51 -7.67 -11.22
C LEU A 105 -9.88 -8.59 -12.26
N GLU A 106 -10.71 -9.46 -12.83
CA GLU A 106 -10.44 -10.20 -14.06
C GLU A 106 -11.53 -9.81 -15.08
N GLY A 107 -11.16 -8.97 -16.05
CA GLY A 107 -12.13 -8.36 -16.95
C GLY A 107 -13.14 -7.50 -16.19
N THR A 108 -14.42 -7.86 -16.28
CA THR A 108 -15.53 -7.16 -15.60
C THR A 108 -15.96 -7.82 -14.30
N THR A 109 -15.21 -8.80 -13.81
CA THR A 109 -15.57 -9.59 -12.64
C THR A 109 -14.61 -9.31 -11.49
N VAL A 110 -15.14 -9.17 -10.27
CA VAL A 110 -14.33 -9.14 -9.05
C VAL A 110 -14.04 -10.58 -8.62
N THR A 111 -12.77 -10.94 -8.62
CA THR A 111 -12.30 -12.30 -8.27
C THR A 111 -11.81 -12.40 -6.83
N ALA A 112 -11.48 -11.27 -6.21
CA ALA A 112 -11.17 -11.20 -4.79
C ALA A 112 -11.50 -9.82 -4.21
N LEU A 113 -11.90 -9.80 -2.94
CA LEU A 113 -12.05 -8.61 -2.12
C LEU A 113 -11.24 -8.77 -0.85
N ASN A 114 -10.47 -7.73 -0.51
CA ASN A 114 -9.79 -7.62 0.77
C ASN A 114 -10.18 -6.30 1.43
N TYR A 115 -10.67 -6.35 2.66
CA TYR A 115 -10.93 -5.18 3.50
C TYR A 115 -10.03 -5.23 4.73
N ASN A 116 -9.34 -4.14 5.02
CA ASN A 116 -8.47 -4.02 6.19
C ASN A 116 -8.77 -2.72 6.94
N GLY A 117 -9.04 -2.81 8.24
CA GLY A 117 -9.18 -1.68 9.15
C GLY A 117 -10.37 -1.86 10.10
N GLY A 118 -10.50 -0.98 11.10
CA GLY A 118 -11.62 -1.04 12.07
C GLY A 118 -11.53 -2.21 13.01
N GLY A 119 -10.30 -2.68 13.26
CA GLY A 119 -10.05 -3.88 14.05
C GLY A 119 -10.41 -5.18 13.31
N ILE A 120 -10.85 -5.13 12.06
CA ILE A 120 -11.17 -6.31 11.26
C ILE A 120 -10.28 -6.44 10.03
N SER A 121 -10.14 -7.70 9.60
CA SER A 121 -9.59 -8.07 8.30
C SER A 121 -10.58 -9.03 7.68
N TYR A 122 -11.16 -8.64 6.55
CA TYR A 122 -12.09 -9.47 5.79
C TYR A 122 -11.46 -9.78 4.43
N SER A 123 -11.52 -11.03 4.01
CA SER A 123 -10.98 -11.48 2.73
C SER A 123 -11.90 -12.55 2.16
N THR A 124 -12.25 -12.41 0.90
CA THR A 124 -13.01 -13.42 0.15
C THR A 124 -12.52 -13.46 -1.29
N SER A 125 -12.62 -14.64 -1.90
CA SER A 125 -12.15 -14.90 -3.25
C SER A 125 -13.05 -15.93 -3.92
N GLY A 126 -13.26 -15.78 -5.22
CA GLY A 126 -14.13 -16.66 -6.01
C GLY A 126 -14.66 -15.92 -7.23
N THR A 127 -15.49 -16.59 -8.03
CA THR A 127 -16.15 -15.94 -9.17
C THR A 127 -17.37 -15.17 -8.67
N GLY A 128 -17.34 -13.83 -8.76
CA GLY A 128 -18.49 -12.99 -8.43
C GLY A 128 -18.53 -12.54 -6.96
N VAL A 129 -17.41 -12.09 -6.43
CA VAL A 129 -17.38 -11.44 -5.11
C VAL A 129 -18.08 -10.08 -5.23
N GLY A 130 -19.33 -10.00 -4.76
CA GLY A 130 -20.17 -8.82 -4.97
C GLY A 130 -20.52 -8.58 -6.43
N THR A 131 -21.17 -7.46 -6.71
CA THR A 131 -21.60 -7.06 -8.04
C THR A 131 -20.81 -5.86 -8.51
N LEU A 132 -20.04 -6.01 -9.59
CA LEU A 132 -19.38 -4.92 -10.30
C LEU A 132 -20.22 -4.54 -11.51
N THR A 133 -20.59 -3.26 -11.61
CA THR A 133 -21.22 -2.67 -12.79
C THR A 133 -20.19 -1.80 -13.51
N PRO A 134 -19.47 -2.34 -14.50
CA PRO A 134 -18.45 -1.60 -15.23
C PRO A 134 -19.10 -0.54 -16.13
N LYS A 135 -18.49 0.64 -16.19
CA LYS A 135 -18.84 1.69 -17.16
C LYS A 135 -17.72 1.91 -18.18
N ALA A 136 -16.46 1.88 -17.73
CA ALA A 136 -15.28 1.87 -18.59
C ALA A 136 -14.14 1.08 -17.94
N SER A 137 -13.34 0.40 -18.75
CA SER A 137 -12.11 -0.25 -18.30
C SER A 137 -11.17 -0.39 -19.49
N ASP A 138 -10.25 0.55 -19.62
CA ASP A 138 -9.30 0.62 -20.73
C ASP A 138 -7.86 0.71 -20.23
N ALA A 139 -6.93 1.10 -21.11
CA ALA A 139 -5.51 1.21 -20.77
C ALA A 139 -5.19 2.40 -19.83
N SER A 140 -6.11 3.36 -19.69
CA SER A 140 -5.91 4.63 -18.99
C SER A 140 -6.62 4.69 -17.63
N HIS A 141 -7.81 4.11 -17.51
CA HIS A 141 -8.61 4.18 -16.28
C HIS A 141 -9.58 2.99 -16.14
N VAL A 142 -10.16 2.89 -14.94
CA VAL A 142 -11.29 2.01 -14.62
C VAL A 142 -12.39 2.88 -14.00
N GLU A 143 -13.57 2.83 -14.61
CA GLU A 143 -14.80 3.43 -14.10
C GLU A 143 -15.84 2.34 -13.85
N ALA A 144 -16.29 2.20 -12.61
CA ALA A 144 -17.29 1.22 -12.23
C ALA A 144 -18.03 1.59 -10.94
N SER A 145 -19.16 0.92 -10.72
CA SER A 145 -19.79 0.84 -9.39
C SER A 145 -19.65 -0.57 -8.85
N PHE A 146 -19.50 -0.69 -7.53
CA PHE A 146 -19.36 -1.95 -6.83
C PHE A 146 -20.33 -2.03 -5.66
N VAL A 147 -21.04 -3.15 -5.54
CA VAL A 147 -21.92 -3.45 -4.42
C VAL A 147 -21.52 -4.79 -3.80
N LEU A 148 -21.27 -4.78 -2.50
CA LEU A 148 -21.18 -5.98 -1.67
C LEU A 148 -22.39 -5.99 -0.74
N GLU A 149 -23.29 -6.94 -0.98
CA GLU A 149 -24.40 -7.22 -0.08
C GLU A 149 -23.95 -8.11 1.08
N GLY A 150 -24.70 -8.08 2.18
CA GLY A 150 -24.43 -8.83 3.39
C GLY A 150 -25.48 -8.50 4.45
N ASP A 151 -25.46 -9.22 5.55
CA ASP A 151 -26.33 -8.93 6.70
C ASP A 151 -25.79 -7.76 7.54
N ALA A 152 -26.55 -7.34 8.57
CA ALA A 152 -26.17 -6.21 9.43
C ALA A 152 -24.80 -6.39 10.11
N ASP A 153 -24.45 -7.63 10.45
CA ASP A 153 -23.20 -7.99 11.13
C ASP A 153 -22.06 -8.36 10.16
N GLU A 154 -22.30 -8.27 8.85
CA GLU A 154 -21.33 -8.55 7.81
C GLU A 154 -20.82 -7.28 7.13
N LEU A 155 -19.74 -7.42 6.37
CA LEU A 155 -19.21 -6.31 5.58
C LEU A 155 -20.13 -6.06 4.39
N ARG A 156 -20.59 -4.81 4.25
CA ARG A 156 -21.35 -4.33 3.09
C ARG A 156 -20.63 -3.15 2.49
N CYS A 157 -20.73 -2.98 1.18
CA CYS A 157 -20.12 -1.85 0.49
C CYS A 157 -21.01 -1.37 -0.65
N GLN A 158 -21.10 -0.06 -0.84
CA GLN A 158 -21.67 0.57 -2.03
C GLN A 158 -20.71 1.66 -2.48
N LEU A 159 -20.03 1.43 -3.60
CA LEU A 159 -18.91 2.23 -4.06
C LEU A 159 -19.10 2.63 -5.53
N SER A 160 -18.63 3.82 -5.89
CA SER A 160 -18.52 4.27 -7.28
C SER A 160 -17.18 4.96 -7.46
N PHE A 161 -16.48 4.63 -8.54
CA PHE A 161 -15.14 5.15 -8.80
C PHE A 161 -14.87 5.33 -10.29
N ASN A 162 -14.09 6.35 -10.61
CA ASN A 162 -13.42 6.59 -11.88
C ASN A 162 -11.95 6.89 -11.55
N LEU A 163 -11.07 5.93 -11.80
CA LEU A 163 -9.68 5.97 -11.32
C LEU A 163 -8.70 5.66 -12.45
N ALA A 164 -7.67 6.48 -12.56
CA ALA A 164 -6.58 6.27 -13.51
C ALA A 164 -5.60 5.21 -12.99
N TYR A 165 -4.87 4.59 -13.91
CA TYR A 165 -3.74 3.74 -13.53
C TYR A 165 -2.60 4.57 -12.94
N ALA A 166 -2.15 4.18 -11.75
CA ALA A 166 -1.02 4.79 -11.07
C ALA A 166 0.28 4.64 -11.88
N SER A 167 0.59 5.68 -12.64
CA SER A 167 1.73 5.76 -13.57
C SER A 167 2.36 7.15 -13.53
N THR A 168 3.65 7.26 -13.84
CA THR A 168 4.31 8.57 -13.95
C THR A 168 3.70 9.47 -15.02
N ALA A 169 3.09 8.88 -16.06
CA ALA A 169 2.34 9.61 -17.08
C ALA A 169 1.06 10.25 -16.53
N SER A 170 0.36 9.59 -15.59
CA SER A 170 -0.83 10.15 -14.92
C SER A 170 -0.51 11.41 -14.10
N LEU A 171 0.72 11.56 -13.61
CA LEU A 171 1.17 12.76 -12.89
C LEU A 171 1.39 13.97 -13.80
N ALA A 172 1.65 13.74 -15.09
CA ALA A 172 1.86 14.81 -16.07
C ALA A 172 0.55 15.34 -16.67
N ALA A 173 -0.53 14.55 -16.61
CA ALA A 173 -1.83 14.89 -17.18
C ALA A 173 -2.82 15.50 -16.16
N GLY A 174 -2.57 15.36 -14.86
CA GLY A 174 -3.42 15.86 -13.78
C GLY A 174 -3.01 17.24 -13.28
N GLY A 175 -3.80 18.27 -13.61
CA GLY A 175 -3.66 19.61 -13.08
C GLY A 175 -3.75 19.66 -11.54
N LYS A 176 -2.96 20.58 -10.97
CA LYS A 176 -2.94 21.08 -9.58
C LYS A 176 -4.02 20.47 -8.67
N ALA A 177 -3.61 19.54 -7.81
CA ALA A 177 -4.43 18.98 -6.73
C ALA A 177 -5.12 20.12 -5.95
N ALA A 178 -6.45 20.17 -6.03
CA ALA A 178 -7.24 21.11 -5.26
C ALA A 178 -7.23 20.67 -3.78
N GLY A 179 -6.61 21.49 -2.93
CA GLY A 179 -6.89 21.58 -1.50
C GLY A 179 -6.85 20.28 -0.69
N SER A 180 -5.72 19.59 -0.67
CA SER A 180 -5.42 18.68 0.45
C SER A 180 -4.96 19.54 1.64
N ALA A 181 -5.80 19.68 2.65
CA ALA A 181 -5.33 20.05 3.99
C ALA A 181 -4.21 19.07 4.34
N ALA A 182 -3.02 19.60 4.64
CA ALA A 182 -1.77 18.87 4.72
C ALA A 182 -1.93 17.48 5.36
N ALA A 183 -1.96 16.46 4.51
CA ALA A 183 -1.63 15.11 4.94
C ALA A 183 -0.24 15.18 5.61
N PRO A 184 -0.04 14.57 6.79
CA PRO A 184 1.27 14.51 7.42
C PRO A 184 2.27 13.96 6.40
N ALA A 185 3.44 14.59 6.27
CA ALA A 185 4.45 14.26 5.27
C ALA A 185 4.75 12.75 5.24
N ALA A 186 4.19 12.05 4.25
CA ALA A 186 4.43 10.64 4.02
C ALA A 186 5.80 10.49 3.34
N GLY A 187 6.83 10.25 4.14
CA GLY A 187 8.15 9.85 3.65
C GLY A 187 9.17 9.89 4.76
N GLY A 188 9.42 8.75 5.40
CA GLY A 188 10.50 8.64 6.37
C GLY A 188 11.83 8.94 5.71
N LYS A 189 12.78 9.49 6.48
CA LYS A 189 14.13 9.77 6.02
C LYS A 189 14.78 8.46 5.56
N PRO A 190 15.37 8.38 4.36
CA PRO A 190 16.09 7.21 3.92
C PRO A 190 17.18 6.82 4.93
N LEU A 191 17.20 5.56 5.32
CA LEU A 191 18.26 5.00 6.16
C LEU A 191 19.48 4.64 5.30
N PRO A 192 20.70 4.76 5.85
CA PRO A 192 21.90 4.31 5.16
C PRO A 192 21.88 2.78 4.94
N PRO A 193 22.71 2.26 4.03
CA PRO A 193 22.97 0.82 3.93
C PRO A 193 23.29 0.23 5.31
N GLY A 194 22.68 -0.93 5.64
CA GLY A 194 22.78 -1.51 6.98
C GLY A 194 21.76 -0.97 8.00
N GLY A 195 20.91 0.01 7.64
CA GLY A 195 19.75 0.44 8.45
C GLY A 195 20.08 1.29 9.69
N GLY A 196 21.33 1.74 9.85
CA GLY A 196 21.75 2.54 11.00
C GLY A 196 21.55 1.82 12.34
N GLU A 197 21.07 2.54 13.36
CA GLU A 197 20.81 1.95 14.69
C GLU A 197 19.66 0.94 14.67
N ALA A 198 18.60 1.20 13.90
CA ALA A 198 17.49 0.28 13.73
C ALA A 198 17.98 -1.05 13.12
N GLY A 199 18.85 -0.98 12.10
CA GLY A 199 19.49 -2.15 11.52
C GLY A 199 20.34 -2.95 12.51
N LYS A 200 21.08 -2.28 13.41
CA LYS A 200 21.85 -2.96 14.47
C LYS A 200 20.93 -3.74 15.42
N VAL A 201 19.79 -3.16 15.82
CA VAL A 201 18.81 -3.86 16.67
C VAL A 201 18.22 -5.07 15.96
N PHE A 202 17.88 -4.95 14.67
CA PHE A 202 17.43 -6.08 13.87
C PHE A 202 18.48 -7.20 13.83
N GLN A 203 19.76 -6.88 13.58
CA GLN A 203 20.83 -7.88 13.55
C GLN A 203 21.01 -8.56 14.91
N ALA A 204 20.93 -7.81 16.00
CA ALA A 204 20.99 -8.37 17.35
C ALA A 204 19.81 -9.33 17.62
N ASN A 205 18.59 -8.97 17.21
CA ASN A 205 17.42 -9.84 17.32
C ASN A 205 17.59 -11.11 16.48
N LEU A 206 18.10 -11.00 15.24
CA LEU A 206 18.36 -12.17 14.39
C LEU A 206 19.37 -13.12 15.03
N ALA A 207 20.49 -12.60 15.54
CA ALA A 207 21.48 -13.40 16.23
C ALA A 207 20.89 -14.09 17.48
N ALA A 208 20.00 -13.42 18.21
CA ALA A 208 19.30 -13.99 19.36
C ALA A 208 18.35 -15.13 18.94
N MET A 209 17.57 -14.95 17.87
CA MET A 209 16.70 -15.99 17.30
C MET A 209 17.51 -17.24 16.88
N GLN A 210 18.63 -17.04 16.19
CA GLN A 210 19.51 -18.14 15.75
C GLN A 210 20.13 -18.92 16.92
N LYS A 211 20.41 -18.23 18.03
CA LYS A 211 20.93 -18.86 19.25
C LYS A 211 19.83 -19.48 20.11
N GLY A 212 18.57 -19.09 19.90
CA GLY A 212 17.47 -19.39 20.82
C GLY A 212 17.60 -18.63 22.14
N ASP A 213 18.27 -17.48 22.15
CA ASP A 213 18.49 -16.64 23.33
C ASP A 213 17.25 -15.78 23.61
N ILE A 214 16.37 -16.33 24.47
CA ILE A 214 15.11 -15.70 24.85
C ILE A 214 15.32 -14.33 25.49
N ASP A 215 16.30 -14.18 26.37
CA ASP A 215 16.50 -12.93 27.09
C ASP A 215 17.02 -11.83 26.16
N ALA A 216 17.91 -12.18 25.21
CA ALA A 216 18.35 -11.27 24.17
C ALA A 216 17.23 -10.91 23.17
N MET A 217 16.33 -11.84 22.84
CA MET A 217 15.14 -11.54 22.03
C MET A 217 14.20 -10.58 22.76
N LEU A 218 13.87 -10.86 24.01
CA LEU A 218 13.03 -9.97 24.84
C LEU A 218 13.64 -8.56 24.97
N ALA A 219 14.96 -8.44 24.94
CA ALA A 219 15.67 -7.15 24.98
C ALA A 219 15.60 -6.37 23.65
N THR A 220 15.31 -7.03 22.52
CA THR A 220 15.36 -6.43 21.18
C THR A 220 14.00 -6.29 20.52
N VAL A 221 12.95 -6.96 20.99
CA VAL A 221 11.57 -6.81 20.51
C VAL A 221 10.78 -5.74 21.28
N SER A 222 9.69 -5.24 20.69
CA SER A 222 8.80 -4.26 21.32
C SER A 222 8.19 -4.81 22.61
N LYS A 223 7.80 -3.93 23.52
CA LYS A 223 7.19 -4.33 24.81
C LYS A 223 6.00 -5.28 24.59
N ALA A 224 5.14 -4.96 23.63
CA ALA A 224 3.98 -5.79 23.31
C ALA A 224 4.37 -7.21 22.85
N GLN A 225 5.44 -7.36 22.06
CA GLN A 225 5.95 -8.68 21.66
C GLN A 225 6.66 -9.39 22.81
N ALA A 226 7.43 -8.66 23.61
CA ALA A 226 8.11 -9.20 24.78
C ALA A 226 7.10 -9.77 25.79
N ASP A 227 5.98 -9.08 26.03
CA ASP A 227 4.94 -9.55 26.94
C ASP A 227 4.25 -10.82 26.42
N LYS A 228 4.01 -10.93 25.11
CA LYS A 228 3.53 -12.17 24.48
C LYS A 228 4.52 -13.32 24.65
N MET A 229 5.80 -13.08 24.39
CA MET A 229 6.85 -14.09 24.56
C MET A 229 6.99 -14.54 26.02
N ARG A 230 6.89 -13.61 26.99
CA ARG A 230 6.88 -13.95 28.43
C ARG A 230 5.68 -14.80 28.82
N ALA A 231 4.49 -14.45 28.33
CA ALA A 231 3.28 -15.25 28.57
C ALA A 231 3.42 -16.67 28.02
N GLN A 232 4.06 -16.83 26.86
CA GLN A 232 4.31 -18.13 26.24
C GLN A 232 5.45 -18.92 26.88
N LYS A 233 6.37 -18.28 27.63
CA LYS A 233 7.55 -18.94 28.23
C LYS A 233 7.21 -20.10 29.16
N ASN A 234 6.04 -20.05 29.80
CA ASN A 234 5.55 -21.08 30.72
C ASN A 234 4.71 -22.17 30.04
N ASP A 235 4.46 -22.05 28.73
CA ASP A 235 3.74 -23.08 27.98
C ASP A 235 4.65 -24.32 27.83
N PRO A 236 4.17 -25.55 28.11
CA PRO A 236 4.91 -26.78 27.86
C PRO A 236 5.44 -26.94 26.43
N LYS A 237 4.80 -26.29 25.44
CA LYS A 237 5.20 -26.28 24.03
C LYS A 237 6.27 -25.23 23.71
N PHE A 238 6.63 -24.37 24.65
CA PHE A 238 7.61 -23.30 24.43
C PHE A 238 8.97 -23.77 23.91
N PRO A 239 9.58 -24.86 24.43
CA PRO A 239 10.83 -25.37 23.88
C PRO A 239 10.71 -25.79 22.40
N MET A 240 9.59 -26.41 22.02
CA MET A 240 9.30 -26.78 20.64
C MET A 240 9.10 -25.55 19.75
N MET A 241 8.39 -24.52 20.22
CA MET A 241 8.22 -23.26 19.51
C MET A 241 9.56 -22.52 19.32
N LEU A 242 10.42 -22.52 20.34
CA LEU A 242 11.75 -21.93 20.28
C LEU A 242 12.65 -22.66 19.28
N GLN A 243 12.62 -24.00 19.30
CA GLN A 243 13.34 -24.82 18.32
C GLN A 243 12.84 -24.56 16.89
N MET A 244 11.52 -24.49 16.72
CA MET A 244 10.89 -24.16 15.44
C MET A 244 11.34 -22.78 14.94
N MET A 245 11.27 -21.75 15.79
CA MET A 245 11.73 -20.41 15.46
C MET A 245 13.22 -20.39 15.06
N LYS A 246 14.07 -21.13 15.75
CA LYS A 246 15.49 -21.27 15.40
C LYS A 246 15.69 -21.95 14.04
N SER A 247 14.90 -22.98 13.74
CA SER A 247 14.93 -23.68 12.44
C SER A 247 14.44 -22.81 11.28
N PHE A 248 13.48 -21.91 11.53
CA PHE A 248 12.98 -20.96 10.51
C PHE A 248 13.74 -19.63 10.48
N ALA A 249 14.60 -19.35 11.46
CA ALA A 249 15.45 -18.17 11.42
C ALA A 249 16.38 -18.27 10.20
N PRO A 250 16.44 -17.23 9.35
CA PRO A 250 17.33 -17.24 8.21
C PRO A 250 18.78 -17.34 8.67
N LYS A 251 19.63 -17.99 7.87
CA LYS A 251 21.06 -18.11 8.13
C LYS A 251 21.75 -16.75 8.13
N SER A 252 21.33 -15.86 7.24
CA SER A 252 21.73 -14.45 7.24
C SER A 252 20.59 -13.57 6.74
N ALA A 253 20.54 -12.33 7.20
CA ALA A 253 19.69 -11.29 6.61
C ALA A 253 20.48 -9.98 6.58
N THR A 254 20.61 -9.38 5.41
CA THR A 254 21.29 -8.11 5.18
C THR A 254 20.26 -7.02 5.02
N VAL A 255 20.48 -5.88 5.68
CA VAL A 255 19.64 -4.69 5.52
C VAL A 255 20.12 -3.92 4.28
N THR A 256 19.32 -3.94 3.22
CA THR A 256 19.64 -3.29 1.94
C THR A 256 19.20 -1.84 1.87
N GLY A 257 18.28 -1.43 2.75
CA GLY A 257 17.82 -0.06 2.88
C GLY A 257 16.74 0.08 3.94
N GLY A 258 16.08 1.24 3.98
CA GLY A 258 14.96 1.46 4.88
C GLY A 258 14.55 2.93 4.96
N GLN A 259 13.52 3.21 5.76
CA GLN A 259 13.04 4.54 6.08
C GLN A 259 12.90 4.71 7.59
N ASP A 260 13.30 5.87 8.10
CA ASP A 260 13.14 6.30 9.48
C ASP A 260 12.09 7.40 9.57
N PHE A 261 11.02 7.14 10.33
CA PHE A 261 9.90 8.04 10.53
C PHE A 261 10.00 8.79 11.88
N GLY A 262 11.10 8.61 12.62
CA GLY A 262 11.38 9.23 13.91
C GLY A 262 10.93 8.39 15.10
N ASP A 263 9.69 7.90 15.08
CA ASP A 263 9.09 7.03 16.10
C ASP A 263 9.07 5.55 15.71
N HIS A 264 9.12 5.25 14.42
CA HIS A 264 9.25 3.91 13.86
C HIS A 264 10.22 3.92 12.67
N ALA A 265 10.77 2.75 12.34
CA ALA A 265 11.64 2.56 11.19
C ALA A 265 11.24 1.30 10.46
N GLU A 266 11.41 1.30 9.14
CA GLU A 266 11.17 0.14 8.32
C GLU A 266 12.41 -0.19 7.50
N LEU A 267 12.89 -1.42 7.64
CA LEU A 267 14.07 -1.94 6.96
C LEU A 267 13.66 -2.84 5.81
N THR A 268 14.35 -2.73 4.69
CA THR A 268 14.31 -3.69 3.60
C THR A 268 15.41 -4.72 3.80
N LEU A 269 15.06 -6.00 3.65
CA LEU A 269 15.93 -7.13 3.95
C LEU A 269 16.11 -8.03 2.74
N ASP A 270 17.35 -8.48 2.53
CA ASP A 270 17.67 -9.66 1.72
C ASP A 270 18.17 -10.75 2.67
N ALA A 271 17.53 -11.91 2.69
CA ALA A 271 17.90 -13.01 3.57
C ALA A 271 18.19 -14.29 2.80
N VAL A 272 19.03 -15.11 3.41
CA VAL A 272 19.36 -16.45 2.95
C VAL A 272 18.88 -17.42 4.02
N GLY A 273 18.00 -18.33 3.64
CA GLY A 273 17.48 -19.37 4.51
C GLY A 273 18.51 -20.46 4.80
N GLN A 274 18.11 -21.46 5.58
CA GLN A 274 19.04 -22.50 6.05
C GLN A 274 19.51 -23.41 4.90
N SER A 275 18.68 -23.63 3.88
CA SER A 275 19.01 -24.41 2.68
C SER A 275 19.66 -23.56 1.56
N GLY A 276 19.95 -22.29 1.81
CA GLY A 276 20.59 -21.39 0.84
C GLY A 276 19.62 -20.66 -0.10
N GLU A 277 18.31 -20.88 0.06
CA GLU A 277 17.26 -20.16 -0.64
C GLU A 277 17.31 -18.66 -0.30
N LYS A 278 17.12 -17.82 -1.32
CA LYS A 278 17.08 -16.37 -1.13
C LYS A 278 15.65 -15.94 -0.88
N SER A 279 15.47 -15.00 0.03
CA SER A 279 14.19 -14.37 0.34
C SER A 279 14.40 -12.88 0.50
N SER A 280 13.36 -12.11 0.23
CA SER A 280 13.34 -10.67 0.53
C SER A 280 12.26 -10.40 1.57
N GLY A 281 12.42 -9.33 2.34
CA GLY A 281 11.51 -9.05 3.42
C GLY A 281 11.58 -7.62 3.92
N THR A 282 10.75 -7.36 4.91
CA THR A 282 10.74 -6.09 5.64
C THR A 282 10.77 -6.35 7.14
N CYS A 283 11.41 -5.45 7.87
CA CYS A 283 11.37 -5.43 9.33
C CYS A 283 10.89 -4.06 9.79
N LYS A 284 9.82 -4.05 10.58
CA LYS A 284 9.30 -2.85 11.23
C LYS A 284 9.85 -2.79 12.65
N LEU A 285 10.42 -1.65 12.99
CA LEU A 285 10.91 -1.30 14.31
C LEU A 285 10.14 -0.11 14.86
N VAL A 286 9.97 -0.07 16.17
CA VAL A 286 9.39 1.04 16.91
C VAL A 286 10.41 1.57 17.91
N LYS A 287 10.32 2.84 18.25
CA LYS A 287 11.18 3.49 19.23
C LYS A 287 10.43 3.57 20.56
N GLU A 288 10.87 2.76 21.52
CA GLU A 288 10.33 2.73 22.89
C GLU A 288 11.41 3.22 23.85
N ASP A 289 11.09 4.21 24.69
CA ASP A 289 12.04 4.82 25.64
C ASP A 289 13.37 5.26 24.99
N GLY A 290 13.27 5.80 23.77
CA GLY A 290 14.42 6.24 22.97
C GLY A 290 15.24 5.11 22.33
N LYS A 291 14.85 3.84 22.51
CA LYS A 291 15.55 2.66 21.97
C LYS A 291 14.73 2.00 20.87
N TRP A 292 15.40 1.62 19.80
CA TRP A 292 14.78 0.84 18.73
C TRP A 292 14.44 -0.58 19.20
N LYS A 293 13.28 -1.08 18.77
CA LYS A 293 12.74 -2.39 19.09
C LYS A 293 12.07 -3.03 17.88
N VAL A 294 12.31 -4.30 17.63
CA VAL A 294 11.65 -5.05 16.55
C VAL A 294 10.18 -5.26 16.91
N GLU A 295 9.28 -4.75 16.07
CA GLU A 295 7.84 -4.96 16.22
C GLU A 295 7.36 -6.16 15.40
N LYS A 296 7.84 -6.25 14.15
CA LYS A 296 7.40 -7.27 13.20
C LYS A 296 8.45 -7.48 12.10
N THR A 297 8.68 -8.74 11.75
CA THR A 297 9.46 -9.12 10.57
C THR A 297 8.55 -9.89 9.61
N SER A 298 8.61 -9.56 8.32
CA SER A 298 7.85 -10.22 7.26
C SER A 298 8.80 -10.64 6.15
N MET A 299 8.89 -11.94 5.89
CA MET A 299 9.76 -12.51 4.86
C MET A 299 8.88 -13.15 3.78
N LYS A 300 9.25 -12.96 2.52
CA LYS A 300 8.65 -13.65 1.38
C LYS A 300 9.71 -14.54 0.75
N SER A 301 9.39 -15.83 0.60
CA SER A 301 10.23 -16.78 -0.15
C SER A 301 10.47 -16.23 -1.55
N GLY A 302 11.73 -16.18 -1.98
CA GLY A 302 12.03 -16.09 -3.40
C GLY A 302 11.73 -17.45 -4.01
N ASP A 303 10.91 -17.46 -5.06
CA ASP A 303 10.83 -18.61 -5.96
C ASP A 303 12.04 -18.60 -6.91
#